data_AF-U5GYL5-F1
#
_entry.id   AF-U5GYL5-F1
#
_cell.length_a   1.000
_cell.length_b   1.000
_cell.length_c   1.000
_cell.angle_alpha   90.00
_cell.angle_beta   90.00
_cell.angle_gamma   90.00
#
_symmetry.space_group_name_H-M   'P 1'
#
loop_
_entity.id
_entity.type
_entity.pdbx_description
1 polymer ?
#
loop_
_entity_poly.entity_id
_entity_poly.type
_entity_poly.pdbx_seq_one_letter_code
_entity_poly.pdbx_strand_id
1 'polypeptide(L)'
;MAKNVRWNDKEVIIDIRVMEAMGNCPKYVTARNLRSYPHAQPSVQLENLDMSPTDVLPQAVIDFIKSRDQVFLGTNYIPTGTTDRTLPHMGCNIRGGRPGFIRVRADQRTIVLPDFSGNRHLTSLGNLSTDKHAGIVLPCFEAGDVLYLTTEGRTVVGDEAKTVMPRARPIVSLFKVTGYTLVRDALPFRQSSRSVMEPSPYNPPIRYLVEEQEFSAASDLTAKLTAIQFYNSNIDDGVEVDNRDANLATFTFETSSTLRVQAGQYAVLDNTPLIGTIVYRHMSRGDEGAPNEDGVRTWTISHPPTPENPRRFSITMRRVATGRVSSRFFSFGAYWDSKMRDNKGTIVPGRKLPLLGVGGTFVLPSKPTSLLLLAGGVGVTPFLAFLGELSRRKDPESSTPVWDVDLVVSTREPKITLDLIREAMPVSASTTSLRLRVLLCTSDSGETIDAASAHLPSTVELKQYLGRLDGKVLQRIEKMADRKVYLCGPPSFELAALLALDRNGVKEVDVTRESFAF
;
A
#
# COMPACT_ATOMS: atom_id res chain seq x y z
N MET A 1 27.20 25.73 -12.73
CA MET A 1 28.54 25.15 -12.48
C MET A 1 29.10 25.78 -11.22
N ALA A 2 29.58 24.97 -10.26
CA ALA A 2 30.41 25.48 -9.18
C ALA A 2 31.80 25.77 -9.78
N LYS A 3 32.32 26.97 -9.60
CA LYS A 3 33.72 27.32 -9.88
C LYS A 3 34.39 27.61 -8.54
N ASN A 4 35.70 27.38 -8.46
CA ASN A 4 36.55 27.75 -7.33
C ASN A 4 36.03 27.25 -5.96
N VAL A 5 36.23 25.96 -5.66
CA VAL A 5 36.10 25.50 -4.28
C VAL A 5 37.40 25.86 -3.55
N ARG A 6 37.33 26.78 -2.60
CA ARG A 6 38.44 27.09 -1.69
C ARG A 6 38.08 26.58 -0.31
N TRP A 7 38.92 25.70 0.23
CA TRP A 7 38.79 25.20 1.60
C TRP A 7 40.04 25.60 2.37
N ASN A 8 39.87 26.24 3.53
CA ASN A 8 40.97 26.64 4.42
C ASN A 8 40.86 25.95 5.80
N ASP A 9 40.37 24.71 5.83
CA ASP A 9 40.07 23.89 7.01
C ASP A 9 38.95 24.42 7.93
N LYS A 10 38.56 25.70 7.81
CA LYS A 10 37.50 26.33 8.60
C LYS A 10 36.29 26.77 7.79
N GLU A 11 36.51 27.16 6.54
CA GLU A 11 35.49 27.68 5.64
C GLU A 11 35.62 27.04 4.26
N VAL A 12 34.48 26.71 3.66
CA VAL A 12 34.40 26.32 2.25
C VAL A 12 33.70 27.45 1.50
N ILE A 13 34.42 28.10 0.60
CA ILE A 13 33.87 29.10 -0.33
C ILE A 13 33.59 28.40 -1.66
N ILE A 14 32.34 28.50 -2.13
CA ILE A 14 31.89 27.91 -3.39
C ILE A 14 31.23 29.01 -4.24
N ASP A 15 31.82 29.33 -5.40
CA ASP A 15 31.19 30.23 -6.36
C ASP A 15 30.22 29.44 -7.25
N ILE A 16 28.91 29.57 -7.01
CA ILE A 16 27.89 28.88 -7.81
C ILE A 16 27.32 29.84 -8.86
N ARG A 17 27.54 29.53 -10.15
CA ARG A 17 26.86 30.21 -11.26
C ARG A 17 25.75 29.33 -11.82
N VAL A 18 24.51 29.83 -11.77
CA VAL A 18 23.36 29.23 -12.46
C VAL A 18 23.54 29.46 -13.97
N MET A 19 23.70 28.38 -14.73
CA MET A 19 23.83 28.45 -16.19
C MET A 19 22.50 28.22 -16.88
N GLU A 20 21.65 27.41 -16.28
CA GLU A 20 20.33 27.04 -16.77
C GLU A 20 19.40 26.81 -15.58
N ALA A 21 18.13 27.20 -15.72
CA ALA A 21 17.08 26.92 -14.75
C ALA A 21 15.84 26.44 -15.52
N MET A 22 15.47 25.18 -15.31
CA MET A 22 14.31 24.54 -15.94
C MET A 22 13.25 24.21 -14.89
N GLY A 23 11.98 24.36 -15.24
CA GLY A 23 10.87 23.96 -14.38
C GLY A 23 10.78 22.44 -14.25
N ASN A 24 10.82 21.93 -13.03
CA ASN A 24 10.53 20.52 -12.76
C ASN A 24 9.03 20.24 -12.93
N CYS A 25 8.70 19.02 -13.32
CA CYS A 25 7.31 18.58 -13.36
C CYS A 25 6.82 18.32 -11.92
N PRO A 26 5.80 19.03 -11.40
CA PRO A 26 5.33 18.85 -10.03
C PRO A 26 4.53 17.55 -9.85
N LYS A 27 4.25 16.83 -10.94
CA LYS A 27 3.28 15.74 -11.03
C LYS A 27 3.48 14.62 -10.01
N TYR A 28 4.67 14.33 -9.52
CA TYR A 28 4.89 13.27 -8.52
C TYR A 28 5.49 13.80 -7.21
N VAL A 29 5.59 15.13 -7.08
CA VAL A 29 6.18 15.77 -5.92
C VAL A 29 5.08 15.99 -4.89
N THR A 30 5.26 15.42 -3.70
CA THR A 30 4.40 15.66 -2.55
C THR A 30 4.49 17.13 -2.14
N ALA A 31 3.34 17.79 -2.00
CA ALA A 31 3.29 19.16 -1.50
C ALA A 31 3.41 19.15 0.03
N ARG A 32 4.27 20.04 0.56
CA ARG A 32 4.59 20.11 1.99
C ARG A 32 4.59 21.56 2.46
N ASN A 33 4.07 21.79 3.66
CA ASN A 33 4.19 23.07 4.34
C ASN A 33 5.41 23.04 5.26
N LEU A 34 6.45 23.80 4.88
CA LEU A 34 7.70 23.89 5.63
C LEU A 34 7.69 25.12 6.53
N ARG A 35 8.17 24.94 7.76
CA ARG A 35 8.37 26.00 8.76
C ARG A 35 9.85 26.14 9.06
N SER A 36 10.28 27.38 9.32
CA SER A 36 11.66 27.65 9.74
C SER A 36 12.00 26.90 11.03
N TYR A 37 13.22 26.37 11.10
CA TYR A 37 13.79 25.70 12.26
C TYR A 37 15.29 26.08 12.34
N PRO A 38 15.62 27.33 12.72
CA PRO A 38 16.99 27.85 12.59
C PRO A 38 17.97 27.29 13.62
N HIS A 39 17.47 26.61 14.66
CA HIS A 39 18.28 26.04 15.74
C HIS A 39 18.60 24.55 15.54
N ALA A 40 18.66 24.11 14.28
CA ALA A 40 19.06 22.76 13.92
C ALA A 40 20.48 22.46 14.45
N GLN A 41 20.67 21.29 15.04
CA GLN A 41 21.95 20.81 15.57
C GLN A 41 22.43 19.60 14.75
N PRO A 42 23.02 19.84 13.56
CA PRO A 42 23.45 18.76 12.68
C PRO A 42 24.49 17.87 13.35
N SER A 43 24.24 16.56 13.34
CA SER A 43 25.19 15.55 13.83
C SER A 43 25.30 14.39 12.84
N VAL A 44 26.53 14.04 12.45
CA VAL A 44 26.79 12.85 11.63
C VAL A 44 26.55 11.60 12.48
N GLN A 45 25.58 10.77 12.09
CA GLN A 45 25.25 9.54 12.80
C GLN A 45 25.95 8.32 12.20
N LEU A 46 25.96 8.22 10.87
CA LEU A 46 26.58 7.13 10.12
C LEU A 46 27.32 7.71 8.93
N GLU A 47 28.53 7.21 8.67
CA GLU A 47 29.35 7.66 7.55
C GLU A 47 30.24 6.52 7.04
N ASN A 48 30.31 6.38 5.73
CA ASN A 48 31.37 5.68 5.02
C ASN A 48 31.52 6.34 3.64
N LEU A 49 32.61 7.06 3.42
CA LEU A 49 32.82 7.86 2.20
C LEU A 49 33.48 7.07 1.05
N ASP A 50 34.04 5.89 1.35
CA ASP A 50 34.76 5.04 0.38
C ASP A 50 34.43 3.57 0.63
N MET A 51 33.23 3.18 0.21
CA MET A 51 32.72 1.83 0.38
C MET A 51 33.50 0.83 -0.49
N SER A 52 34.09 -0.18 0.15
CA SER A 52 34.77 -1.27 -0.55
C SER A 52 33.81 -1.99 -1.53
N PRO A 53 34.30 -2.69 -2.57
CA PRO A 53 33.44 -3.40 -3.53
C PRO A 53 32.49 -4.46 -2.93
N THR A 54 32.76 -4.94 -1.72
CA THR A 54 31.96 -5.93 -0.99
C THR A 54 31.06 -5.34 0.10
N ASP A 55 31.20 -4.05 0.41
CA ASP A 55 30.40 -3.40 1.43
C ASP A 55 28.92 -3.33 1.04
N VAL A 56 28.05 -3.44 2.04
CA VAL A 56 26.60 -3.29 1.94
C VAL A 56 26.14 -2.11 2.78
N LEU A 57 24.97 -1.54 2.47
CA LEU A 57 24.38 -0.48 3.28
C LEU A 57 23.86 -1.05 4.61
N PRO A 58 24.05 -0.35 5.74
CA PRO A 58 23.40 -0.71 6.99
C PRO A 58 21.87 -0.72 6.84
N GLN A 59 21.18 -1.62 7.55
CA GLN A 59 19.72 -1.72 7.49
C GLN A 59 19.02 -0.38 7.79
N ALA A 60 19.53 0.40 8.76
CA ALA A 60 18.99 1.72 9.07
C ALA A 60 19.04 2.70 7.88
N VAL A 61 20.06 2.62 7.03
CA VAL A 61 20.19 3.43 5.80
C VAL A 61 19.19 2.94 4.76
N ILE A 62 19.02 1.63 4.60
CA ILE A 62 18.03 1.02 3.70
C ILE A 62 16.60 1.42 4.08
N ASP A 63 16.26 1.35 5.36
CA ASP A 63 14.95 1.74 5.88
C ASP A 63 14.71 3.25 5.69
N PHE A 64 15.76 4.06 5.89
CA PHE A 64 15.70 5.50 5.62
C PHE A 64 15.40 5.77 4.15
N ILE A 65 16.10 5.10 3.22
CA ILE A 65 15.87 5.19 1.77
C ILE A 65 14.43 4.80 1.42
N LYS A 66 13.98 3.63 1.87
CA LYS A 66 12.65 3.07 1.54
C LYS A 66 11.51 3.91 2.10
N SER A 67 11.70 4.64 3.20
CA SER A 67 10.68 5.51 3.78
C SER A 67 10.54 6.87 3.08
N ARG A 68 11.44 7.23 2.15
CA ARG A 68 11.36 8.51 1.43
C ARG A 68 10.33 8.48 0.30
N ASP A 69 9.66 9.60 0.10
CA ASP A 69 8.74 9.87 -1.00
C ASP A 69 9.33 10.82 -2.05
N GLN A 70 10.56 11.30 -1.83
CA GLN A 70 11.25 12.24 -2.68
C GLN A 70 12.77 12.01 -2.65
N VAL A 71 13.40 12.23 -3.80
CA VAL A 71 14.85 12.15 -3.97
C VAL A 71 15.35 13.30 -4.83
N PHE A 72 16.46 13.90 -4.42
CA PHE A 72 17.20 14.87 -5.21
C PHE A 72 18.39 14.18 -5.85
N LEU A 73 18.60 14.43 -7.13
CA LEU A 73 19.56 13.75 -7.97
C LEU A 73 20.47 14.78 -8.63
N GLY A 74 21.73 14.79 -8.22
CA GLY A 74 22.82 15.54 -8.85
C GLY A 74 23.50 14.67 -9.90
N THR A 75 23.52 15.11 -11.16
CA THR A 75 24.18 14.38 -12.26
C THR A 75 25.05 15.32 -13.08
N ASN A 76 26.16 14.81 -13.57
CA ASN A 76 27.11 15.58 -14.36
C ASN A 76 26.96 15.32 -15.86
N TYR A 77 27.11 16.35 -16.66
CA TYR A 77 27.18 16.26 -18.10
C TYR A 77 28.63 16.49 -18.55
N ILE A 78 29.20 15.51 -19.25
CA ILE A 78 30.52 15.62 -19.86
C ILE A 78 30.36 15.46 -21.38
N PRO A 79 30.70 16.47 -22.19
CA PRO A 79 30.66 16.38 -23.64
C PRO A 79 31.51 15.21 -24.17
N THR A 80 30.92 14.33 -24.97
CA THR A 80 31.60 13.13 -25.51
C THR A 80 32.13 13.30 -26.94
N GLY A 81 32.26 14.54 -27.44
CA GLY A 81 32.76 14.81 -28.79
C GLY A 81 33.02 16.30 -29.08
N THR A 82 33.72 16.58 -30.18
CA THR A 82 34.11 17.94 -30.59
C THR A 82 32.98 18.77 -31.19
N THR A 83 31.84 18.14 -31.50
CA THR A 83 30.65 18.79 -32.09
C THR A 83 29.62 19.24 -31.06
N ASP A 84 29.78 18.83 -29.80
CA ASP A 84 28.89 19.23 -28.74
C ASP A 84 29.19 20.66 -28.28
N ARG A 85 28.25 21.56 -28.55
CA ARG A 85 28.35 22.99 -28.21
C ARG A 85 27.98 23.26 -26.75
N THR A 86 27.54 22.24 -26.02
CA THR A 86 27.13 22.35 -24.62
C THR A 86 28.34 22.27 -23.72
N LEU A 87 28.51 23.24 -22.83
CA LEU A 87 29.59 23.20 -21.84
C LEU A 87 29.33 22.11 -20.79
N PRO A 88 30.37 21.50 -20.20
CA PRO A 88 30.21 20.61 -19.05
C PRO A 88 29.42 21.31 -17.95
N HIS A 89 28.45 20.63 -17.36
CA HIS A 89 27.59 21.21 -16.33
C HIS A 89 27.05 20.15 -15.38
N MET A 90 26.77 20.58 -14.16
CA MET A 90 26.12 19.78 -13.13
C MET A 90 24.64 20.15 -13.08
N GLY A 91 23.77 19.16 -13.23
CA GLY A 91 22.34 19.29 -13.07
C GLY A 91 21.90 18.83 -11.68
N CYS A 92 20.84 19.43 -11.15
CA CYS A 92 20.12 18.94 -9.98
C CYS A 92 18.65 18.79 -10.35
N ASN A 93 18.10 17.60 -10.15
CA ASN A 93 16.72 17.27 -10.45
C ASN A 93 16.07 16.56 -9.26
N ILE A 94 14.75 16.47 -9.28
CA ILE A 94 13.95 15.85 -8.24
C ILE A 94 13.10 14.73 -8.83
N ARG A 95 12.96 13.63 -8.11
CA ARG A 95 11.98 12.57 -8.38
C ARG A 95 11.12 12.39 -7.14
N GLY A 96 9.83 12.19 -7.33
CA GLY A 96 8.89 11.95 -6.25
C GLY A 96 8.01 10.74 -6.55
N GLY A 97 7.41 10.19 -5.50
CA GLY A 97 6.53 9.04 -5.54
C GLY A 97 5.88 8.79 -4.19
N ARG A 98 5.29 7.61 -3.98
CA ARG A 98 4.84 7.20 -2.63
C ARG A 98 6.04 6.71 -1.83
N PRO A 99 6.09 6.86 -0.48
CA PRO A 99 7.04 6.11 0.34
C PRO A 99 7.13 4.65 -0.11
N GLY A 100 8.34 4.16 -0.36
CA GLY A 100 8.59 2.83 -0.90
C GLY A 100 8.75 2.75 -2.43
N PHE A 101 8.63 3.87 -3.17
CA PHE A 101 8.93 3.90 -4.62
C PHE A 101 10.42 3.77 -4.92
N ILE A 102 11.28 4.18 -3.99
CA ILE A 102 12.73 3.94 -4.02
C ILE A 102 12.95 2.52 -3.49
N ARG A 103 13.53 1.64 -4.31
CA ARG A 103 13.84 0.28 -3.90
C ARG A 103 15.33 0.12 -3.67
N VAL A 104 15.70 -0.88 -2.88
CA VAL A 104 17.09 -1.31 -2.70
C VAL A 104 17.14 -2.77 -3.07
N ARG A 105 18.12 -3.12 -3.90
CA ARG A 105 18.32 -4.49 -4.38
C ARG A 105 18.70 -5.46 -3.27
N ALA A 106 18.60 -6.75 -3.55
CA ALA A 106 19.00 -7.83 -2.65
C ALA A 106 20.50 -7.78 -2.28
N ASP A 107 21.33 -7.14 -3.11
CA ASP A 107 22.73 -6.84 -2.81
C ASP A 107 22.93 -5.79 -1.71
N GLN A 108 21.84 -5.20 -1.20
CA GLN A 108 21.84 -4.17 -0.16
C GLN A 108 22.71 -2.95 -0.48
N ARG A 109 22.97 -2.67 -1.76
CA ARG A 109 23.87 -1.60 -2.19
C ARG A 109 23.34 -0.82 -3.39
N THR A 110 22.57 -1.46 -4.25
CA THR A 110 22.05 -0.84 -5.46
C THR A 110 20.67 -0.27 -5.21
N ILE A 111 20.54 1.05 -5.34
CA ILE A 111 19.27 1.77 -5.29
C ILE A 111 18.62 1.72 -6.68
N VAL A 112 17.31 1.50 -6.70
CA VAL A 112 16.52 1.43 -7.93
C VAL A 112 15.46 2.53 -7.90
N LEU A 113 15.51 3.40 -8.90
CA LEU A 113 14.55 4.48 -9.10
C LEU A 113 13.76 4.24 -10.41
N PRO A 114 12.44 4.00 -10.36
CA PRO A 114 11.62 3.98 -11.56
C PRO A 114 11.45 5.40 -12.12
N ASP A 115 11.50 5.55 -13.45
CA ASP A 115 11.25 6.85 -14.10
C ASP A 115 9.77 6.95 -14.53
N PHE A 116 9.07 7.96 -14.01
CA PHE A 116 7.65 8.21 -14.28
C PHE A 116 7.48 9.26 -15.38
N SER A 117 6.41 9.15 -16.17
CA SER A 117 6.18 10.11 -17.25
C SER A 117 5.88 11.51 -16.71
N GLY A 118 6.86 12.40 -16.77
CA GLY A 118 6.72 13.83 -16.51
C GLY A 118 6.72 14.66 -17.79
N ASN A 119 7.39 15.81 -17.72
CA ASN A 119 7.56 16.79 -18.81
C ASN A 119 8.63 16.40 -19.85
N ARG A 120 9.14 15.15 -19.82
CA ARG A 120 10.15 14.61 -20.75
C ARG A 120 11.48 15.38 -20.80
N HIS A 121 11.81 16.17 -19.78
CA HIS A 121 13.17 16.63 -19.61
C HIS A 121 14.04 15.45 -19.14
N LEU A 122 14.71 14.78 -20.08
CA LEU A 122 15.56 13.61 -19.82
C LEU A 122 16.96 14.02 -19.33
N THR A 123 17.08 15.15 -18.62
CA THR A 123 18.37 15.76 -18.26
C THR A 123 19.24 14.83 -17.43
N SER A 124 18.72 14.28 -16.34
CA SER A 124 19.46 13.32 -15.52
C SER A 124 19.78 12.03 -16.26
N LEU A 125 18.89 11.54 -17.12
CA LEU A 125 19.10 10.30 -17.89
C LEU A 125 20.17 10.49 -18.97
N GLY A 126 20.15 11.64 -19.67
CA GLY A 126 21.17 12.03 -20.64
C GLY A 126 22.53 12.22 -19.98
N ASN A 127 22.58 12.92 -18.84
CA ASN A 127 23.80 13.08 -18.05
C ASN A 127 24.41 11.73 -17.66
N LEU A 128 23.60 10.80 -17.14
CA LEU A 128 24.02 9.44 -16.79
C LEU A 128 24.53 8.61 -17.98
N SER A 129 24.17 8.97 -19.22
CA SER A 129 24.73 8.32 -20.40
C SER A 129 26.15 8.81 -20.74
N THR A 130 26.54 9.98 -20.23
CA THR A 130 27.87 10.59 -20.44
C THR A 130 28.81 10.40 -19.25
N ASP A 131 28.28 10.43 -18.03
CA ASP A 131 29.03 10.29 -16.79
C ASP A 131 28.19 9.48 -15.80
N LYS A 132 28.75 8.36 -15.33
CA LYS A 132 28.07 7.46 -14.39
C LYS A 132 27.97 8.07 -12.98
N HIS A 133 28.75 9.09 -12.64
CA HIS A 133 28.73 9.61 -11.27
C HIS A 133 27.45 10.40 -10.98
N ALA A 134 26.79 10.04 -9.88
CA ALA A 134 25.60 10.75 -9.41
C ALA A 134 25.61 10.90 -7.89
N GLY A 135 25.18 12.07 -7.44
CA GLY A 135 24.89 12.36 -6.04
C GLY A 135 23.40 12.20 -5.77
N ILE A 136 23.04 11.50 -4.69
CA ILE A 136 21.65 11.36 -4.26
C ILE A 136 21.49 11.99 -2.88
N VAL A 137 20.46 12.82 -2.71
CA VAL A 137 20.08 13.42 -1.43
C VAL A 137 18.64 13.06 -1.08
N LEU A 138 18.47 12.55 0.13
CA LEU A 138 17.22 12.03 0.66
C LEU A 138 16.90 12.76 1.97
N PRO A 139 16.04 13.80 1.93
CA PRO A 139 15.67 14.53 3.13
C PRO A 139 14.54 13.86 3.93
N CYS A 140 14.54 14.08 5.24
CA CYS A 140 13.44 13.85 6.15
C CYS A 140 12.91 15.20 6.62
N PHE A 141 11.80 15.66 6.03
CA PHE A 141 11.27 16.98 6.38
C PHE A 141 10.68 16.99 7.80
N GLU A 142 10.23 15.85 8.31
CA GLU A 142 9.65 15.69 9.64
C GLU A 142 10.70 15.79 10.75
N ALA A 143 11.83 15.07 10.61
CA ALA A 143 12.90 15.04 11.61
C ALA A 143 14.03 16.04 11.32
N GLY A 144 14.14 16.50 10.08
CA GLY A 144 15.25 17.34 9.59
C GLY A 144 16.48 16.57 9.17
N ASP A 145 16.44 15.24 9.22
CA ASP A 145 17.56 14.38 8.86
C ASP A 145 17.81 14.40 7.36
N VAL A 146 19.05 14.20 6.93
CA VAL A 146 19.42 14.10 5.51
C VAL A 146 20.39 12.94 5.32
N LEU A 147 20.08 12.10 4.35
CA LEU A 147 21.00 11.07 3.86
C LEU A 147 21.59 11.55 2.54
N TYR A 148 22.91 11.67 2.51
CA TYR A 148 23.72 11.95 1.32
C TYR A 148 24.34 10.66 0.83
N LEU A 149 24.30 10.43 -0.49
CA LEU A 149 24.88 9.26 -1.12
C LEU A 149 25.72 9.67 -2.33
N THR A 150 26.90 9.07 -2.45
CA THR A 150 27.67 9.06 -3.70
C THR A 150 27.43 7.74 -4.40
N THR A 151 27.24 7.78 -5.72
CA THR A 151 26.82 6.61 -6.48
C THR A 151 27.45 6.55 -7.87
N GLU A 152 27.54 5.33 -8.40
CA GLU A 152 27.68 5.09 -9.83
C GLU A 152 26.32 4.65 -10.40
N GLY A 153 25.76 5.48 -11.26
CA GLY A 153 24.45 5.35 -11.87
C GLY A 153 24.51 4.86 -13.31
N ARG A 154 23.46 4.12 -13.71
CA ARG A 154 23.16 3.82 -15.12
C ARG A 154 21.66 3.73 -15.33
N THR A 155 21.21 4.01 -16.55
CA THR A 155 19.80 3.85 -16.95
C THR A 155 19.65 2.59 -17.77
N VAL A 156 18.67 1.75 -17.42
CA VAL A 156 18.26 0.58 -18.20
C VAL A 156 16.90 0.83 -18.81
N VAL A 157 16.70 0.32 -20.02
CA VAL A 157 15.47 0.56 -20.79
C VAL A 157 14.89 -0.71 -21.38
N GLY A 158 13.60 -0.66 -21.77
CA GLY A 158 12.93 -1.75 -22.47
C GLY A 158 12.94 -3.06 -21.67
N ASP A 159 13.36 -4.15 -22.31
CA ASP A 159 13.35 -5.47 -21.69
C ASP A 159 14.37 -5.60 -20.55
N GLU A 160 15.51 -4.89 -20.61
CA GLU A 160 16.46 -4.87 -19.50
C GLU A 160 15.83 -4.24 -18.25
N ALA A 161 15.08 -3.15 -18.41
CA ALA A 161 14.34 -2.55 -17.29
C ALA A 161 13.34 -3.54 -16.67
N LYS A 162 12.70 -4.39 -17.48
CA LYS A 162 11.78 -5.44 -17.00
C LYS A 162 12.51 -6.54 -16.23
N THR A 163 13.77 -6.84 -16.52
CA THR A 163 14.56 -7.80 -15.71
C THR A 163 14.85 -7.30 -14.30
N VAL A 164 14.84 -5.98 -14.09
CA VAL A 164 15.01 -5.36 -12.77
C VAL A 164 13.66 -5.17 -12.09
N MET A 165 12.71 -4.60 -12.83
CA MET A 165 11.38 -4.25 -12.36
C MET A 165 10.39 -4.57 -13.48
N PRO A 166 9.76 -5.76 -13.51
CA PRO A 166 9.00 -6.31 -14.66
C PRO A 166 7.88 -5.42 -15.20
N ARG A 167 7.48 -4.44 -14.39
CA ARG A 167 6.34 -3.55 -14.60
C ARG A 167 6.71 -2.09 -14.49
N ALA A 168 8.00 -1.78 -14.39
CA ALA A 168 8.44 -0.44 -14.70
C ALA A 168 7.97 -0.08 -16.11
N ARG A 169 7.71 1.20 -16.34
CA ARG A 169 7.78 1.75 -17.69
C ARG A 169 9.17 1.43 -18.25
N PRO A 170 9.46 1.55 -19.56
CA PRO A 170 10.70 1.02 -20.12
C PRO A 170 11.95 1.83 -19.72
N ILE A 171 12.02 2.44 -18.53
CA ILE A 171 13.16 3.20 -18.00
C ILE A 171 13.24 2.99 -16.48
N VAL A 172 14.37 2.46 -16.02
CA VAL A 172 14.73 2.34 -14.60
C VAL A 172 16.17 2.83 -14.43
N SER A 173 16.42 3.64 -13.41
CA SER A 173 17.78 4.06 -13.04
C SER A 173 18.28 3.21 -11.88
N LEU A 174 19.50 2.69 -12.03
CA LEU A 174 20.21 1.88 -11.04
C LEU A 174 21.38 2.71 -10.51
N PHE A 175 21.49 2.85 -9.20
CA PHE A 175 22.56 3.60 -8.54
C PHE A 175 23.27 2.71 -7.53
N LYS A 176 24.47 2.26 -7.86
CA LYS A 176 25.32 1.51 -6.94
C LYS A 176 25.98 2.49 -5.97
N VAL A 177 25.70 2.38 -4.68
CA VAL A 177 26.25 3.31 -3.68
C VAL A 177 27.75 3.06 -3.49
N THR A 178 28.53 4.15 -3.52
CA THR A 178 29.97 4.16 -3.27
C THR A 178 30.33 4.84 -1.95
N GLY A 179 29.40 5.61 -1.38
CA GLY A 179 29.57 6.24 -0.08
C GLY A 179 28.26 6.83 0.43
N TYR A 180 28.15 7.00 1.74
CA TYR A 180 26.98 7.56 2.41
C TYR A 180 27.35 8.37 3.65
N THR A 181 26.55 9.39 3.95
CA THR A 181 26.58 10.12 5.21
C THR A 181 25.13 10.41 5.65
N LEU A 182 24.73 9.91 6.82
CA LEU A 182 23.46 10.22 7.46
C LEU A 182 23.68 11.30 8.51
N VAL A 183 23.11 12.47 8.29
CA VAL A 183 23.17 13.61 9.21
C VAL A 183 21.80 13.80 9.85
N ARG A 184 21.74 13.73 11.18
CA ARG A 184 20.52 14.03 11.95
C ARG A 184 20.37 15.52 12.16
N ASP A 185 19.13 16.00 12.26
CA ASP A 185 18.82 17.41 12.56
C ASP A 185 19.61 18.40 11.67
N ALA A 186 19.67 18.12 10.37
CA ALA A 186 20.50 18.85 9.43
C ALA A 186 19.79 20.03 8.76
N LEU A 187 18.50 19.89 8.45
CA LEU A 187 17.74 20.92 7.74
C LEU A 187 17.38 22.08 8.67
N PRO A 188 17.52 23.34 8.25
CA PRO A 188 17.11 24.52 9.03
C PRO A 188 15.59 24.80 8.93
N PHE A 189 14.80 23.77 8.63
CA PHE A 189 13.34 23.83 8.50
C PHE A 189 12.72 22.46 8.76
N ARG A 190 11.42 22.44 9.05
CA ARG A 190 10.63 21.23 9.31
C ARG A 190 9.29 21.25 8.63
N GLN A 191 8.77 20.07 8.33
CA GLN A 191 7.36 19.89 8.00
C GLN A 191 6.50 20.27 9.21
N SER A 192 5.49 21.08 8.93
CA SER A 192 4.43 21.43 9.87
C SER A 192 3.66 20.17 10.34
N SER A 193 3.67 19.88 11.64
CA SER A 193 2.85 18.81 12.23
C SER A 193 1.33 19.07 12.18
N ARG A 194 0.91 20.30 11.86
CA ARG A 194 -0.51 20.70 11.75
C ARG A 194 -1.07 20.63 10.34
N SER A 195 -0.23 20.34 9.34
CA SER A 195 -0.66 20.24 7.94
C SER A 195 -0.66 18.79 7.50
N VAL A 196 -1.74 18.38 6.85
CA VAL A 196 -1.80 17.06 6.19
C VAL A 196 -0.86 17.12 4.99
N MET A 197 0.04 16.13 4.88
CA MET A 197 0.83 15.92 3.68
C MET A 197 -0.12 15.72 2.50
N GLU A 198 0.15 16.37 1.36
CA GLU A 198 -0.64 16.19 0.14
C GLU A 198 0.17 15.36 -0.86
N PRO A 199 0.09 14.01 -0.79
CA PRO A 199 0.65 13.18 -1.85
C PRO A 199 0.07 13.59 -3.19
N SER A 200 0.90 13.55 -4.22
CA SER A 200 0.37 13.79 -5.56
C SER A 200 -0.72 12.74 -5.90
N PRO A 201 -1.87 13.18 -6.44
CA PRO A 201 -2.91 12.26 -6.92
C PRO A 201 -2.43 11.39 -8.09
N TYR A 202 -1.30 11.75 -8.72
CA TYR A 202 -0.73 11.03 -9.85
C TYR A 202 0.31 9.99 -9.44
N ASN A 203 0.63 9.88 -8.15
CA ASN A 203 1.62 8.92 -7.66
C ASN A 203 1.22 7.48 -8.01
N PRO A 204 2.05 6.77 -8.80
CA PRO A 204 1.73 5.39 -9.18
C PRO A 204 1.72 4.47 -7.96
N PRO A 205 1.08 3.29 -8.08
CA PRO A 205 1.25 2.21 -7.12
C PRO A 205 2.75 1.86 -6.94
N ILE A 206 3.10 1.35 -5.76
CA ILE A 206 4.48 0.88 -5.49
C ILE A 206 4.78 -0.30 -6.40
N ARG A 207 5.94 -0.25 -7.07
CA ARG A 207 6.45 -1.32 -7.92
C ARG A 207 7.61 -2.02 -7.23
N TYR A 208 7.60 -3.34 -7.29
CA TYR A 208 8.60 -4.19 -6.64
C TYR A 208 9.65 -4.67 -7.63
N LEU A 209 10.88 -4.87 -7.16
CA LEU A 209 11.94 -5.51 -7.91
C LEU A 209 11.63 -6.98 -8.14
N VAL A 210 12.21 -7.61 -9.17
CA VAL A 210 12.09 -9.06 -9.40
C VAL A 210 12.46 -9.87 -8.15
N GLU A 211 13.54 -9.48 -7.48
CA GLU A 211 14.07 -10.20 -6.31
C GLU A 211 13.33 -9.92 -5.00
N GLU A 212 12.50 -8.87 -4.95
CA GLU A 212 11.61 -8.62 -3.81
C GLU A 212 10.32 -9.43 -3.90
N GLN A 213 10.12 -10.11 -5.04
CA GLN A 213 9.06 -11.08 -5.20
C GLN A 213 9.51 -12.37 -4.51
N GLU A 214 9.36 -12.43 -3.18
CA GLU A 214 9.14 -13.71 -2.48
C GLU A 214 7.83 -14.40 -2.93
N PHE A 215 7.10 -13.77 -3.85
CA PHE A 215 6.14 -14.44 -4.69
C PHE A 215 6.86 -15.51 -5.49
N SER A 216 6.59 -16.76 -5.12
CA SER A 216 6.95 -17.94 -5.91
C SER A 216 6.95 -17.59 -7.39
N ALA A 217 8.12 -17.69 -8.02
CA ALA A 217 8.33 -17.61 -9.46
C ALA A 217 7.63 -18.78 -10.18
N ALA A 218 6.33 -18.99 -9.90
CA ALA A 218 5.45 -19.74 -10.75
C ALA A 218 5.03 -18.80 -11.86
N SER A 219 5.82 -18.76 -12.92
CA SER A 219 5.63 -17.94 -14.12
C SER A 219 4.29 -18.16 -14.86
N ASP A 220 3.33 -18.91 -14.30
CA ASP A 220 2.00 -19.19 -14.87
C ASP A 220 0.86 -19.27 -13.82
N LEU A 221 1.03 -18.73 -12.60
CA LEU A 221 -0.05 -18.72 -11.62
C LEU A 221 -1.19 -17.81 -12.10
N THR A 222 -2.39 -18.38 -12.25
CA THR A 222 -3.58 -17.65 -12.69
C THR A 222 -4.70 -17.84 -11.68
N ALA A 223 -5.54 -16.81 -11.56
CA ALA A 223 -6.78 -16.83 -10.80
C ALA A 223 -7.95 -16.67 -11.78
N LYS A 224 -8.78 -17.71 -11.90
CA LYS A 224 -10.01 -17.70 -12.69
C LYS A 224 -11.15 -17.15 -11.83
N LEU A 225 -11.78 -16.06 -12.25
CA LEU A 225 -12.97 -15.54 -11.57
C LEU A 225 -14.15 -16.51 -11.78
N THR A 226 -14.66 -17.07 -10.69
CA THR A 226 -15.66 -18.15 -10.70
C THR A 226 -17.01 -17.74 -10.12
N ALA A 227 -17.04 -16.75 -9.23
CA ALA A 227 -18.30 -16.21 -8.70
C ALA A 227 -18.18 -14.74 -8.32
N ILE A 228 -19.30 -14.03 -8.38
CA ILE A 228 -19.44 -12.64 -7.95
C ILE A 228 -20.70 -12.55 -7.10
N GLN A 229 -20.60 -11.98 -5.91
CA GLN A 229 -21.72 -11.69 -5.02
C GLN A 229 -21.77 -10.19 -4.78
N PHE A 230 -22.85 -9.54 -5.22
CA PHE A 230 -23.08 -8.11 -5.01
C PHE A 230 -23.84 -7.87 -3.71
N TYR A 231 -23.50 -6.79 -3.01
CA TYR A 231 -24.22 -6.32 -1.83
C TYR A 231 -24.75 -4.91 -2.09
N ASN A 232 -26.07 -4.73 -1.94
CA ASN A 232 -26.77 -3.48 -2.23
C ASN A 232 -27.46 -2.98 -0.95
N SER A 233 -27.31 -1.69 -0.66
CA SER A 233 -27.75 -1.08 0.61
C SER A 233 -29.23 -0.69 0.65
N ASN A 234 -29.91 -0.65 -0.49
CA ASN A 234 -31.25 -0.09 -0.65
C ASN A 234 -32.22 -1.14 -1.19
N ILE A 235 -32.45 -2.21 -0.43
CA ILE A 235 -33.45 -3.21 -0.80
C ILE A 235 -34.52 -3.23 0.27
N ASP A 236 -35.72 -2.76 -0.09
CA ASP A 236 -36.95 -3.26 0.52
C ASP A 236 -37.19 -4.67 -0.04
N ASP A 237 -37.50 -5.63 0.83
CA ASP A 237 -37.72 -7.03 0.47
C ASP A 237 -38.73 -7.14 -0.70
N GLY A 238 -38.27 -7.55 -1.88
CA GLY A 238 -39.11 -7.87 -3.03
C GLY A 238 -38.92 -7.02 -4.31
N VAL A 239 -38.02 -6.03 -4.32
CA VAL A 239 -37.69 -5.28 -5.56
C VAL A 239 -36.55 -5.96 -6.32
N GLU A 240 -36.69 -6.10 -7.64
CA GLU A 240 -35.65 -6.63 -8.53
C GLU A 240 -34.41 -5.71 -8.49
N VAL A 241 -33.27 -6.28 -8.11
CA VAL A 241 -32.05 -5.51 -7.78
C VAL A 241 -31.18 -5.30 -9.02
N ASP A 242 -31.01 -4.06 -9.47
CA ASP A 242 -30.05 -3.76 -10.54
C ASP A 242 -28.61 -3.70 -9.98
N ASN A 243 -27.86 -4.77 -10.20
CA ASN A 243 -26.45 -4.87 -9.79
C ASN A 243 -25.52 -3.86 -10.48
N ARG A 244 -26.00 -3.07 -11.45
CA ARG A 244 -25.25 -1.93 -12.02
C ARG A 244 -24.94 -0.84 -11.00
N ASP A 245 -25.78 -0.72 -9.97
CA ASP A 245 -25.64 0.30 -8.91
C ASP A 245 -24.89 -0.22 -7.68
N ALA A 246 -24.51 -1.50 -7.67
CA ALA A 246 -23.75 -2.10 -6.59
C ALA A 246 -22.41 -1.40 -6.39
N ASN A 247 -22.11 -1.10 -5.13
CA ASN A 247 -20.86 -0.47 -4.71
C ASN A 247 -19.98 -1.38 -3.86
N LEU A 248 -20.47 -2.56 -3.45
CA LEU A 248 -19.70 -3.55 -2.72
C LEU A 248 -19.95 -4.93 -3.32
N ALA A 249 -18.88 -5.72 -3.49
CA ALA A 249 -18.99 -7.08 -4.00
C ALA A 249 -17.85 -7.98 -3.52
N THR A 250 -18.14 -9.26 -3.40
CA THR A 250 -17.18 -10.33 -3.16
C THR A 250 -16.94 -11.09 -4.46
N PHE A 251 -15.68 -11.11 -4.91
CA PHE A 251 -15.21 -11.80 -6.12
C PHE A 251 -14.45 -13.05 -5.70
N THR A 252 -14.93 -14.21 -6.14
CA THR A 252 -14.34 -15.51 -5.81
C THR A 252 -13.55 -16.04 -6.99
N PHE A 253 -12.33 -16.50 -6.71
CA PHE A 253 -11.39 -17.01 -7.70
C PHE A 253 -10.99 -18.45 -7.41
N GLU A 254 -10.68 -19.19 -8.47
CA GLU A 254 -9.99 -20.48 -8.41
C GLU A 254 -8.62 -20.36 -9.06
N THR A 255 -7.57 -20.74 -8.33
CA THR A 255 -6.18 -20.68 -8.80
C THR A 255 -5.76 -21.89 -9.61
N SER A 256 -4.78 -21.73 -10.51
CA SER A 256 -4.24 -22.85 -11.31
C SER A 256 -3.52 -23.92 -10.47
N SER A 257 -2.97 -23.55 -9.31
CA SER A 257 -2.34 -24.45 -8.35
C SER A 257 -2.79 -24.15 -6.91
N THR A 258 -2.43 -24.99 -5.94
CA THR A 258 -2.74 -24.75 -4.53
C THR A 258 -2.07 -23.49 -4.01
N LEU A 259 -2.81 -22.71 -3.23
CA LEU A 259 -2.37 -21.42 -2.72
C LEU A 259 -2.31 -21.45 -1.19
N ARG A 260 -1.14 -21.15 -0.62
CA ARG A 260 -0.98 -21.01 0.83
C ARG A 260 -1.13 -19.55 1.20
N VAL A 261 -2.08 -19.26 2.09
CA VAL A 261 -2.43 -17.90 2.50
C VAL A 261 -2.62 -17.91 4.01
N GLN A 262 -1.96 -16.99 4.70
CA GLN A 262 -2.27 -16.69 6.10
C GLN A 262 -3.42 -15.68 6.15
N ALA A 263 -4.35 -15.86 7.10
CA ALA A 263 -5.46 -14.93 7.29
C ALA A 263 -4.93 -13.50 7.50
N GLY A 264 -5.41 -12.57 6.66
CA GLY A 264 -4.99 -11.16 6.61
C GLY A 264 -4.07 -10.78 5.45
N GLN A 265 -3.50 -11.75 4.73
CA GLN A 265 -2.72 -11.46 3.53
C GLN A 265 -3.57 -10.96 2.36
N TYR A 266 -2.94 -10.24 1.43
CA TYR A 266 -3.54 -9.74 0.19
C TYR A 266 -3.08 -10.52 -1.04
N ALA A 267 -3.95 -10.59 -2.05
CA ALA A 267 -3.61 -11.08 -3.37
C ALA A 267 -3.17 -9.92 -4.28
N VAL A 268 -2.17 -10.18 -5.12
CA VAL A 268 -1.70 -9.23 -6.15
C VAL A 268 -2.19 -9.72 -7.51
N LEU A 269 -3.13 -9.00 -8.14
CA LEU A 269 -3.72 -9.37 -9.43
C LEU A 269 -3.26 -8.44 -10.55
N ASP A 270 -2.91 -9.03 -11.69
CA ASP A 270 -2.76 -8.31 -12.95
C ASP A 270 -4.13 -8.22 -13.65
N ASN A 271 -4.68 -7.02 -13.71
CA ASN A 271 -5.99 -6.79 -14.30
C ASN A 271 -5.90 -6.28 -15.74
N THR A 272 -4.72 -6.32 -16.37
CA THR A 272 -4.56 -6.01 -17.80
C THR A 272 -5.51 -6.82 -18.68
N PRO A 273 -5.75 -8.13 -18.43
CA PRO A 273 -6.77 -8.86 -19.18
C PRO A 273 -8.19 -8.33 -18.98
N LEU A 274 -8.49 -7.62 -17.89
CA LEU A 274 -9.81 -7.06 -17.62
C LEU A 274 -9.98 -5.65 -18.22
N ILE A 275 -8.93 -4.82 -18.15
CA ILE A 275 -9.00 -3.40 -18.53
C ILE A 275 -8.43 -3.08 -19.92
N GLY A 276 -7.72 -4.04 -20.53
CA GLY A 276 -7.03 -3.89 -21.81
C GLY A 276 -5.61 -3.31 -21.68
N THR A 277 -4.78 -3.54 -22.70
CA THR A 277 -3.41 -3.00 -22.74
C THR A 277 -3.44 -1.49 -22.94
N ILE A 278 -2.78 -0.76 -22.03
CA ILE A 278 -2.74 0.69 -22.11
C ILE A 278 -1.65 1.10 -23.09
N VAL A 279 -2.06 1.63 -24.24
CA VAL A 279 -1.14 2.32 -25.16
C VAL A 279 -0.71 3.62 -24.50
N TYR A 280 0.60 3.81 -24.38
CA TYR A 280 1.16 5.03 -23.81
C TYR A 280 0.63 6.27 -24.53
N ARG A 281 0.11 7.22 -23.76
CA ARG A 281 -0.25 8.56 -24.24
C ARG A 281 0.51 9.60 -23.42
N HIS A 282 1.13 10.55 -24.11
CA HIS A 282 1.91 11.59 -23.45
C HIS A 282 0.97 12.61 -22.78
N MET A 283 1.22 12.90 -21.50
CA MET A 283 0.43 13.79 -20.63
C MET A 283 -1.03 13.38 -20.41
N SER A 284 -1.69 12.75 -21.38
CA SER A 284 -3.10 12.34 -21.32
C SER A 284 -3.98 13.45 -20.74
N ARG A 285 -4.05 14.61 -21.39
CA ARG A 285 -4.86 15.75 -20.92
C ARG A 285 -6.31 15.29 -20.63
N GLY A 286 -6.78 15.51 -19.40
CA GLY A 286 -8.09 15.05 -18.92
C GLY A 286 -8.10 13.69 -18.22
N ASP A 287 -7.03 12.90 -18.33
CA ASP A 287 -6.80 11.64 -17.60
C ASP A 287 -5.29 11.45 -17.35
N GLU A 288 -4.73 12.38 -16.57
CA GLU A 288 -3.28 12.47 -16.39
C GLU A 288 -2.71 11.28 -15.59
N GLY A 289 -3.56 10.50 -14.91
CA GLY A 289 -3.19 9.24 -14.25
C GLY A 289 -3.04 8.06 -15.22
N ALA A 290 -3.77 8.05 -16.34
CA ALA A 290 -3.77 6.99 -17.35
C ALA A 290 -2.39 6.49 -17.77
N PRO A 291 -1.38 7.36 -17.99
CA PRO A 291 -0.08 6.90 -18.45
C PRO A 291 0.60 5.96 -17.44
N ASN A 292 0.33 6.12 -16.13
CA ASN A 292 0.97 5.36 -15.05
C ASN A 292 0.19 4.12 -14.61
N GLU A 293 -1.03 3.94 -15.12
CA GLU A 293 -1.84 2.78 -14.82
C GLU A 293 -1.15 1.53 -15.38
N ASP A 294 -0.93 0.53 -14.51
CA ASP A 294 -0.34 -0.76 -14.85
C ASP A 294 -1.34 -1.91 -14.70
N GLY A 295 -2.58 -1.61 -14.29
CA GLY A 295 -3.63 -2.61 -14.09
C GLY A 295 -3.39 -3.52 -12.90
N VAL A 296 -2.33 -3.32 -12.12
CA VAL A 296 -1.99 -4.17 -10.98
C VAL A 296 -2.64 -3.61 -9.73
N ARG A 297 -3.32 -4.46 -8.97
CA ARG A 297 -3.93 -4.05 -7.71
C ARG A 297 -3.79 -5.14 -6.67
N THR A 298 -3.77 -4.70 -5.42
CA THR A 298 -3.73 -5.56 -4.24
C THR A 298 -5.05 -5.45 -3.51
N TRP A 299 -5.62 -6.59 -3.13
CA TRP A 299 -6.78 -6.63 -2.24
C TRP A 299 -6.57 -7.70 -1.19
N THR A 300 -6.94 -7.38 0.05
CA THR A 300 -6.97 -8.38 1.12
C THR A 300 -7.86 -9.54 0.73
N ILE A 301 -7.36 -10.75 0.97
CA ILE A 301 -8.10 -11.98 0.74
C ILE A 301 -9.10 -12.11 1.88
N SER A 302 -10.37 -11.76 1.62
CA SER A 302 -11.43 -11.79 2.63
C SER A 302 -11.82 -13.21 3.03
N HIS A 303 -11.66 -14.17 2.11
CA HIS A 303 -11.86 -15.59 2.39
C HIS A 303 -10.66 -16.39 1.84
N PRO A 304 -9.71 -16.79 2.70
CA PRO A 304 -8.56 -17.59 2.30
C PRO A 304 -8.94 -19.01 1.84
N PRO A 305 -8.06 -19.69 1.06
CA PRO A 305 -8.19 -21.11 0.78
C PRO A 305 -8.30 -21.95 2.05
N THR A 306 -9.13 -22.98 1.97
CA THR A 306 -9.35 -23.96 3.05
C THR A 306 -8.73 -25.30 2.69
N PRO A 307 -8.47 -26.21 3.65
CA PRO A 307 -8.03 -27.57 3.34
C PRO A 307 -8.96 -28.29 2.34
N GLU A 308 -10.26 -28.02 2.42
CA GLU A 308 -11.29 -28.59 1.53
C GLU A 308 -11.28 -27.92 0.15
N ASN A 309 -10.89 -26.64 0.07
CA ASN A 309 -10.84 -25.87 -1.17
C ASN A 309 -9.49 -25.10 -1.29
N PRO A 310 -8.36 -25.79 -1.50
CA PRO A 310 -7.02 -25.21 -1.39
C PRO A 310 -6.61 -24.30 -2.56
N ARG A 311 -7.50 -24.15 -3.55
CA ARG A 311 -7.32 -23.27 -4.71
C ARG A 311 -8.32 -22.12 -4.76
N ARG A 312 -9.24 -22.05 -3.80
CA ARG A 312 -10.35 -21.09 -3.84
C ARG A 312 -10.09 -19.96 -2.86
N PHE A 313 -10.15 -18.72 -3.31
CA PHE A 313 -10.08 -17.57 -2.43
C PHE A 313 -11.05 -16.48 -2.89
N SER A 314 -11.41 -15.56 -1.99
CA SER A 314 -12.26 -14.42 -2.33
C SER A 314 -11.62 -13.11 -1.91
N ILE A 315 -11.90 -12.06 -2.68
CA ILE A 315 -11.61 -10.67 -2.33
C ILE A 315 -12.93 -9.91 -2.27
N THR A 316 -13.11 -9.12 -1.22
CA THR A 316 -14.26 -8.23 -1.11
C THR A 316 -13.77 -6.81 -1.32
N MET A 317 -14.39 -6.09 -2.25
CA MET A 317 -13.93 -4.75 -2.62
C MET A 317 -15.10 -3.78 -2.79
N ARG A 318 -14.82 -2.51 -2.51
CA ARG A 318 -15.72 -1.39 -2.79
C ARG A 318 -15.40 -0.80 -4.16
N ARG A 319 -16.43 -0.45 -4.93
CA ARG A 319 -16.29 0.23 -6.21
C ARG A 319 -15.74 1.64 -6.00
N VAL A 320 -14.59 1.91 -6.61
CA VAL A 320 -14.11 3.29 -6.81
C VAL A 320 -14.62 3.75 -8.16
N ALA A 321 -15.56 4.70 -8.18
CA ALA A 321 -16.27 5.12 -9.39
C ALA A 321 -15.32 5.67 -10.47
N THR A 322 -14.30 6.43 -10.07
CA THR A 322 -13.24 6.95 -10.95
C THR A 322 -12.11 5.94 -11.18
N GLY A 323 -12.09 4.83 -10.44
CA GLY A 323 -11.04 3.83 -10.49
C GLY A 323 -11.19 2.90 -11.69
N ARG A 324 -10.15 2.79 -12.52
CA ARG A 324 -10.18 2.00 -13.76
C ARG A 324 -10.36 0.50 -13.56
N VAL A 325 -9.82 -0.06 -12.48
CA VAL A 325 -9.84 -1.51 -12.24
C VAL A 325 -11.11 -1.94 -11.50
N SER A 326 -11.40 -1.32 -10.35
CA SER A 326 -12.61 -1.65 -9.58
C SER A 326 -13.88 -1.41 -10.39
N SER A 327 -14.00 -0.28 -11.12
CA SER A 327 -15.18 -0.03 -11.95
C SER A 327 -15.37 -1.13 -13.00
N ARG A 328 -14.28 -1.65 -13.59
CA ARG A 328 -14.34 -2.73 -14.57
C ARG A 328 -14.75 -4.06 -13.97
N PHE A 329 -14.33 -4.40 -12.75
CA PHE A 329 -14.84 -5.58 -12.05
C PHE A 329 -16.36 -5.54 -11.87
N PHE A 330 -16.89 -4.39 -11.42
CA PHE A 330 -18.32 -4.21 -11.22
C PHE A 330 -19.10 -4.18 -12.54
N SER A 331 -18.64 -3.44 -13.55
CA SER A 331 -19.29 -3.44 -14.88
C SER A 331 -19.26 -4.81 -15.54
N PHE A 332 -18.18 -5.56 -15.38
CA PHE A 332 -18.07 -6.92 -15.88
C PHE A 332 -19.03 -7.86 -15.15
N GLY A 333 -19.13 -7.78 -13.82
CA GLY A 333 -20.08 -8.58 -13.06
C GLY A 333 -21.54 -8.27 -13.41
N ALA A 334 -21.90 -6.99 -13.52
CA ALA A 334 -23.26 -6.57 -13.92
C ALA A 334 -23.61 -7.04 -15.35
N TYR A 335 -22.65 -7.01 -16.28
CA TYR A 335 -22.85 -7.55 -17.62
C TYR A 335 -23.17 -9.05 -17.59
N TRP A 336 -22.40 -9.84 -16.84
CA TRP A 336 -22.59 -11.30 -16.77
C TRP A 336 -23.82 -11.72 -15.96
N ASP A 337 -24.20 -10.95 -14.93
CA ASP A 337 -25.45 -11.15 -14.19
C ASP A 337 -26.68 -11.15 -15.12
N SER A 338 -26.67 -10.29 -16.15
CA SER A 338 -27.72 -10.21 -17.16
C SER A 338 -27.70 -11.32 -18.23
N LYS A 339 -26.69 -12.20 -18.23
CA LYS A 339 -26.42 -13.15 -19.33
C LYS A 339 -26.27 -14.62 -18.92
N MET A 340 -25.76 -14.92 -17.74
CA MET A 340 -25.55 -16.30 -17.28
C MET A 340 -25.78 -16.41 -15.79
N ARG A 341 -26.94 -16.96 -15.42
CA ARG A 341 -27.14 -17.64 -14.13
C ARG A 341 -27.14 -19.13 -14.42
N ASP A 342 -26.31 -19.91 -13.72
CA ASP A 342 -26.49 -21.35 -13.74
C ASP A 342 -27.84 -21.73 -13.08
N ASN A 343 -28.21 -23.01 -13.12
CA ASN A 343 -29.48 -23.48 -12.53
C ASN A 343 -29.56 -23.28 -11.00
N LYS A 344 -28.51 -22.74 -10.37
CA LYS A 344 -28.41 -22.39 -8.94
C LYS A 344 -28.25 -20.88 -8.70
N GLY A 345 -28.32 -20.03 -9.74
CA GLY A 345 -28.22 -18.58 -9.62
C GLY A 345 -26.80 -17.99 -9.62
N THR A 346 -25.76 -18.78 -9.90
CA THR A 346 -24.35 -18.33 -9.81
C THR A 346 -23.86 -17.69 -11.12
N ILE A 347 -23.24 -16.52 -11.04
CA ILE A 347 -22.57 -15.83 -12.16
C ILE A 347 -21.21 -16.49 -12.42
N VAL A 348 -20.98 -17.08 -13.60
CA VAL A 348 -19.71 -17.77 -13.96
C VAL A 348 -18.98 -17.04 -15.09
N PRO A 349 -18.16 -16.03 -14.80
CA PRO A 349 -17.57 -15.19 -15.84
C PRO A 349 -16.33 -15.79 -16.53
N GLY A 350 -15.66 -16.77 -15.91
CA GLY A 350 -14.55 -17.53 -16.52
C GLY A 350 -13.27 -16.76 -16.87
N ARG A 351 -13.18 -15.45 -16.58
CA ARG A 351 -11.99 -14.63 -16.88
C ARG A 351 -10.80 -15.08 -16.04
N LYS A 352 -9.70 -15.41 -16.70
CA LYS A 352 -8.41 -15.70 -16.04
C LYS A 352 -7.59 -14.42 -15.92
N LEU A 353 -7.10 -14.15 -14.72
CA LEU A 353 -6.18 -13.05 -14.41
C LEU A 353 -4.85 -13.65 -13.92
N PRO A 354 -3.69 -13.11 -14.30
CA PRO A 354 -2.44 -13.46 -13.65
C PRO A 354 -2.50 -13.13 -12.15
N LEU A 355 -2.24 -14.14 -11.32
CA LEU A 355 -2.07 -13.99 -9.88
C LEU A 355 -0.58 -13.97 -9.61
N LEU A 356 -0.10 -12.80 -9.24
CA LEU A 356 1.33 -12.51 -9.17
C LEU A 356 1.91 -12.91 -7.82
N GLY A 357 1.02 -13.19 -6.87
CA GLY A 357 1.31 -13.83 -5.61
C GLY A 357 0.46 -13.27 -4.47
N VAL A 358 0.83 -13.66 -3.26
CA VAL A 358 0.17 -13.31 -2.00
C VAL A 358 1.19 -12.70 -1.06
N GLY A 359 0.86 -11.60 -0.41
CA GLY A 359 1.78 -10.86 0.44
C GLY A 359 1.07 -10.19 1.62
N GLY A 360 1.85 -9.48 2.43
CA GLY A 360 1.36 -8.74 3.60
C GLY A 360 1.81 -9.35 4.91
N THR A 361 2.10 -8.48 5.87
CA THR A 361 2.52 -8.79 7.24
C THR A 361 1.39 -8.60 8.26
N PHE A 362 0.25 -8.06 7.82
CA PHE A 362 -0.97 -7.92 8.62
C PHE A 362 -1.66 -9.29 8.74
N VAL A 363 -1.11 -10.17 9.57
CA VAL A 363 -1.57 -11.57 9.68
C VAL A 363 -2.08 -11.90 11.08
N LEU A 364 -3.03 -12.83 11.14
CA LEU A 364 -3.53 -13.39 12.39
C LEU A 364 -2.38 -14.02 13.19
N PRO A 365 -2.28 -13.80 14.51
CA PRO A 365 -1.26 -14.44 15.33
C PRO A 365 -1.32 -15.97 15.28
N SER A 366 -0.16 -16.61 15.39
CA SER A 366 -0.06 -18.07 15.42
C SER A 366 -0.52 -18.66 16.76
N LYS A 367 -0.37 -17.90 17.86
CA LYS A 367 -0.74 -18.33 19.22
C LYS A 367 -2.02 -17.65 19.71
N PRO A 368 -2.84 -18.37 20.48
CA PRO A 368 -3.99 -17.83 21.21
C PRO A 368 -3.69 -16.52 21.95
N THR A 369 -4.58 -15.54 21.81
CA THR A 369 -4.48 -14.25 22.49
C THR A 369 -5.83 -13.51 22.47
N SER A 370 -5.99 -12.52 23.35
CA SER A 370 -7.07 -11.54 23.25
C SER A 370 -6.77 -10.53 22.13
N LEU A 371 -7.76 -10.30 21.26
CA LEU A 371 -7.65 -9.41 20.10
C LEU A 371 -8.62 -8.23 20.24
N LEU A 372 -8.18 -7.07 19.76
CA LEU A 372 -9.03 -5.92 19.46
C LEU A 372 -8.88 -5.59 17.98
N LEU A 373 -9.96 -5.76 17.22
CA LEU A 373 -10.02 -5.53 15.78
C LEU A 373 -10.86 -4.29 15.49
N LEU A 374 -10.29 -3.28 14.82
CA LEU A 374 -10.94 -2.01 14.52
C LEU A 374 -11.11 -1.85 13.01
N ALA A 375 -12.35 -1.92 12.53
CA ALA A 375 -12.70 -1.86 11.11
C ALA A 375 -13.47 -0.60 10.73
N GLY A 376 -13.04 0.09 9.68
CA GLY A 376 -13.79 1.17 9.03
C GLY A 376 -14.25 0.77 7.63
N GLY A 377 -15.56 0.65 7.40
CA GLY A 377 -16.14 0.31 6.10
C GLY A 377 -15.57 -0.99 5.52
N VAL A 378 -14.97 -0.93 4.31
CA VAL A 378 -14.36 -2.11 3.65
C VAL A 378 -13.09 -2.60 4.38
N GLY A 379 -12.56 -1.85 5.36
CA GLY A 379 -11.48 -2.31 6.23
C GLY A 379 -11.82 -3.51 7.11
N VAL A 380 -13.06 -4.01 7.06
CA VAL A 380 -13.46 -5.27 7.72
C VAL A 380 -12.84 -6.51 7.06
N THR A 381 -12.41 -6.43 5.80
CA THR A 381 -12.00 -7.60 4.99
C THR A 381 -10.84 -8.44 5.55
N PRO A 382 -9.78 -7.87 6.18
CA PRO A 382 -8.77 -8.68 6.84
C PRO A 382 -9.34 -9.47 8.02
N PHE A 383 -10.32 -8.89 8.72
CA PHE A 383 -10.94 -9.53 9.87
C PHE A 383 -11.95 -10.60 9.48
N LEU A 384 -12.58 -10.52 8.29
CA LEU A 384 -13.33 -11.64 7.73
C LEU A 384 -12.42 -12.88 7.58
N ALA A 385 -11.20 -12.69 7.09
CA ALA A 385 -10.22 -13.76 6.98
C ALA A 385 -9.82 -14.32 8.35
N PHE A 386 -9.62 -13.43 9.35
CA PHE A 386 -9.31 -13.84 10.72
C PHE A 386 -10.45 -14.67 11.32
N LEU A 387 -11.69 -14.18 11.23
CA LEU A 387 -12.86 -14.85 11.79
C LEU A 387 -13.10 -16.21 11.13
N GLY A 388 -12.95 -16.31 9.81
CA GLY A 388 -13.10 -17.58 9.11
C GLY A 388 -12.05 -18.61 9.53
N GLU A 389 -10.80 -18.19 9.74
CA GLU A 389 -9.75 -19.05 10.24
C GLU A 389 -9.98 -19.47 11.69
N LEU A 390 -10.28 -18.52 12.58
CA LEU A 390 -10.55 -18.79 14.00
C LEU A 390 -11.77 -19.70 14.21
N SER A 391 -12.82 -19.54 13.38
CA SER A 391 -14.04 -20.36 13.46
C SER A 391 -13.80 -21.82 13.05
N ARG A 392 -12.70 -22.14 12.36
CA ARG A 392 -12.36 -23.51 11.97
C ARG A 392 -11.40 -24.20 12.94
N ARG A 393 -10.73 -23.45 13.82
CA ARG A 393 -9.79 -24.00 14.80
C ARG A 393 -10.57 -24.74 15.90
N LYS A 394 -10.54 -26.08 15.83
CA LYS A 394 -11.03 -26.94 16.91
C LYS A 394 -9.98 -27.03 18.00
N ASP A 395 -10.42 -26.93 19.25
CA ASP A 395 -9.63 -27.36 20.40
C ASP A 395 -10.29 -28.61 20.99
N PRO A 396 -9.70 -29.80 20.83
CA PRO A 396 -10.25 -31.04 21.37
C PRO A 396 -10.22 -31.12 22.91
N GLU A 397 -9.43 -30.29 23.60
CA GLU A 397 -9.07 -30.51 25.01
C GLU A 397 -9.55 -29.43 26.00
N SER A 398 -10.17 -28.33 25.55
CA SER A 398 -10.56 -27.21 26.43
C SER A 398 -12.03 -26.80 26.28
N SER A 399 -12.74 -26.66 27.42
CA SER A 399 -14.07 -26.06 27.53
C SER A 399 -14.06 -24.52 27.62
N THR A 400 -12.88 -23.90 27.55
CA THR A 400 -12.68 -22.44 27.64
C THR A 400 -12.29 -21.87 26.28
N PRO A 401 -12.93 -20.79 25.78
CA PRO A 401 -12.53 -20.17 24.53
C PRO A 401 -11.09 -19.68 24.63
N VAL A 402 -10.27 -20.17 23.72
CA VAL A 402 -8.83 -19.90 23.59
C VAL A 402 -8.59 -18.54 22.93
N TRP A 403 -9.56 -18.05 22.16
CA TRP A 403 -9.53 -16.74 21.49
C TRP A 403 -10.64 -15.85 22.01
N ASP A 404 -10.27 -14.65 22.47
CA ASP A 404 -11.20 -13.62 22.94
C ASP A 404 -11.10 -12.38 22.04
N VAL A 405 -12.11 -12.16 21.20
CA VAL A 405 -12.08 -11.16 20.13
C VAL A 405 -13.17 -10.11 20.35
N ASP A 406 -12.72 -8.86 20.47
CA ASP A 406 -13.56 -7.68 20.34
C ASP A 406 -13.39 -7.10 18.93
N LEU A 407 -14.44 -7.16 18.11
CA LEU A 407 -14.49 -6.57 16.77
C LEU A 407 -15.35 -5.30 16.80
N VAL A 408 -14.68 -4.15 16.68
CA VAL A 408 -15.33 -2.86 16.54
C VAL A 408 -15.47 -2.54 15.06
N VAL A 409 -16.69 -2.31 14.60
CA VAL A 409 -16.98 -2.00 13.20
C VAL A 409 -17.65 -0.64 13.12
N SER A 410 -17.05 0.30 12.39
CA SER A 410 -17.70 1.56 12.02
C SER A 410 -18.14 1.54 10.56
N THR A 411 -19.44 1.57 10.31
CA THR A 411 -20.02 1.41 8.98
C THR A 411 -21.28 2.27 8.79
N ARG A 412 -21.62 2.56 7.53
CA ARG A 412 -22.90 3.16 7.15
C ARG A 412 -23.91 2.11 6.66
N GLU A 413 -23.45 0.88 6.46
CA GLU A 413 -24.22 -0.23 5.90
C GLU A 413 -24.18 -1.40 6.90
N PRO A 414 -24.85 -1.27 8.06
CA PRO A 414 -24.71 -2.22 9.16
C PRO A 414 -25.15 -3.63 8.77
N LYS A 415 -26.32 -3.79 8.13
CA LYS A 415 -26.85 -5.09 7.68
C LYS A 415 -25.86 -5.84 6.76
N ILE A 416 -25.37 -5.16 5.71
CA ILE A 416 -24.36 -5.72 4.80
C ILE A 416 -23.09 -6.14 5.53
N THR A 417 -22.63 -5.33 6.49
CA THR A 417 -21.39 -5.65 7.20
C THR A 417 -21.56 -6.86 8.11
N LEU A 418 -22.73 -7.02 8.73
CA LEU A 418 -23.06 -8.20 9.52
C LEU A 418 -23.24 -9.45 8.65
N ASP A 419 -23.82 -9.32 7.46
CA ASP A 419 -23.88 -10.41 6.48
C ASP A 419 -22.49 -10.91 6.09
N LEU A 420 -21.55 -10.00 5.82
CA LEU A 420 -20.16 -10.37 5.53
C LEU A 420 -19.50 -11.12 6.70
N ILE A 421 -19.74 -10.66 7.94
CA ILE A 421 -19.22 -11.33 9.15
C ILE A 421 -19.82 -12.74 9.29
N ARG A 422 -21.14 -12.87 9.08
CA ARG A 422 -21.85 -14.14 9.11
C ARG A 422 -21.31 -15.11 8.06
N GLU A 423 -21.15 -14.66 6.81
CA GLU A 423 -20.64 -15.46 5.70
C GLU A 423 -19.22 -15.96 5.93
N ALA A 424 -18.38 -15.16 6.59
CA ALA A 424 -17.02 -15.55 6.92
C ALA A 424 -16.96 -16.68 7.97
N MET A 425 -18.01 -16.88 8.76
CA MET A 425 -18.08 -17.85 9.85
C MET A 425 -18.98 -19.05 9.50
N PRO A 426 -18.43 -20.17 8.98
CA PRO A 426 -19.25 -21.36 8.70
C PRO A 426 -19.87 -21.95 9.98
N VAL A 427 -21.17 -22.24 9.93
CA VAL A 427 -22.17 -22.40 11.02
C VAL A 427 -21.92 -23.54 12.06
N SER A 428 -20.74 -24.16 12.14
CA SER A 428 -20.47 -25.19 13.17
C SER A 428 -19.92 -24.59 14.48
N ALA A 429 -20.67 -23.68 15.11
CA ALA A 429 -20.26 -22.97 16.32
C ALA A 429 -20.44 -23.75 17.64
N SER A 430 -20.82 -25.03 17.61
CA SER A 430 -20.98 -25.81 18.85
C SER A 430 -19.65 -26.36 19.42
N THR A 431 -18.52 -26.15 18.74
CA THR A 431 -17.19 -26.67 19.14
C THR A 431 -16.04 -25.66 18.96
N THR A 432 -16.34 -24.37 18.78
CA THR A 432 -15.31 -23.36 18.50
C THR A 432 -14.70 -22.81 19.79
N SER A 433 -13.38 -22.61 19.77
CA SER A 433 -12.61 -22.00 20.87
C SER A 433 -12.63 -20.46 20.83
N LEU A 434 -13.68 -19.85 20.25
CA LEU A 434 -13.76 -18.42 19.95
C LEU A 434 -14.92 -17.75 20.69
N ARG A 435 -14.59 -16.77 21.54
CA ARG A 435 -15.54 -15.74 22.00
C ARG A 435 -15.44 -14.52 21.09
N LEU A 436 -16.55 -14.13 20.47
CA LEU A 436 -16.62 -12.95 19.60
C LEU A 436 -17.66 -11.97 20.13
N ARG A 437 -17.25 -10.73 20.38
CA ARG A 437 -18.16 -9.60 20.61
C ARG A 437 -17.98 -8.57 19.50
N VAL A 438 -19.08 -8.22 18.85
CA VAL A 438 -19.15 -7.22 17.79
C VAL A 438 -19.74 -5.92 18.36
N LEU A 439 -18.95 -4.85 18.31
CA LEU A 439 -19.32 -3.50 18.72
C LEU A 439 -19.58 -2.67 17.45
N LEU A 440 -20.83 -2.62 17.02
CA LEU A 440 -21.26 -1.99 15.77
C LEU A 440 -21.55 -0.50 15.98
N CYS A 441 -20.72 0.37 15.40
CA CYS A 441 -20.92 1.82 15.38
C CYS A 441 -21.49 2.24 14.02
N THR A 442 -22.72 2.76 14.01
CA THR A 442 -23.37 3.21 12.77
C THR A 442 -24.10 4.53 12.98
N SER A 443 -24.07 5.39 11.97
CA SER A 443 -24.92 6.60 11.94
C SER A 443 -26.34 6.31 11.48
N ASP A 444 -26.64 5.07 11.07
CA ASP A 444 -27.98 4.62 10.75
C ASP A 444 -28.82 4.58 12.03
N SER A 445 -29.84 5.44 12.09
CA SER A 445 -30.78 5.55 13.20
C SER A 445 -32.01 4.65 13.03
N GLY A 446 -31.97 3.70 12.09
CA GLY A 446 -33.00 2.67 11.90
C GLY A 446 -33.17 1.74 13.11
N GLU A 447 -33.87 0.62 12.89
CA GLU A 447 -34.13 -0.36 13.94
C GLU A 447 -32.84 -0.90 14.58
N THR A 448 -32.91 -1.21 15.88
CA THR A 448 -31.80 -1.87 16.58
C THR A 448 -31.65 -3.28 16.04
N ILE A 449 -30.46 -3.58 15.53
CA ILE A 449 -30.12 -4.90 14.99
C ILE A 449 -29.57 -5.74 16.13
N ASP A 450 -30.23 -6.86 16.40
CA ASP A 450 -29.74 -7.86 17.35
C ASP A 450 -29.04 -9.02 16.62
N ALA A 451 -28.33 -9.86 17.38
CA ALA A 451 -27.57 -10.97 16.79
C ALA A 451 -28.48 -11.98 16.07
N ALA A 452 -29.72 -12.17 16.53
CA ALA A 452 -30.65 -13.14 15.98
C ALA A 452 -31.22 -12.69 14.61
N SER A 453 -31.64 -11.43 14.51
CA SER A 453 -32.10 -10.78 13.27
C SER A 453 -30.98 -10.67 12.23
N ALA A 454 -29.73 -10.53 12.68
CA ALA A 454 -28.56 -10.60 11.81
C ALA A 454 -28.13 -12.04 11.45
N HIS A 455 -28.86 -13.06 11.91
CA HIS A 455 -28.56 -14.48 11.72
C HIS A 455 -27.12 -14.87 12.12
N LEU A 456 -26.55 -14.19 13.12
CA LEU A 456 -25.23 -14.50 13.65
C LEU A 456 -25.29 -15.76 14.51
N PRO A 457 -24.18 -16.52 14.62
CA PRO A 457 -24.10 -17.66 15.53
C PRO A 457 -24.42 -17.23 16.97
N SER A 458 -25.07 -18.09 17.75
CA SER A 458 -25.46 -17.80 19.14
C SER A 458 -24.29 -17.50 20.07
N THR A 459 -23.05 -17.85 19.67
CA THR A 459 -21.81 -17.53 20.38
C THR A 459 -21.32 -16.09 20.17
N VAL A 460 -21.97 -15.32 19.29
CA VAL A 460 -21.59 -13.95 18.96
C VAL A 460 -22.45 -12.96 19.74
N GLU A 461 -21.80 -12.12 20.53
CA GLU A 461 -22.45 -10.99 21.20
C GLU A 461 -22.46 -9.77 20.27
N LEU A 462 -23.63 -9.20 19.95
CA LEU A 462 -23.74 -7.98 19.15
C LEU A 462 -24.21 -6.81 20.03
N LYS A 463 -23.50 -5.69 19.97
CA LYS A 463 -23.88 -4.43 20.60
C LYS A 463 -23.80 -3.28 19.59
N GLN A 464 -24.93 -2.63 19.35
CA GLN A 464 -25.04 -1.48 18.46
C GLN A 464 -24.89 -0.16 19.22
N TYR A 465 -24.19 0.81 18.61
CA TYR A 465 -24.00 2.17 19.09
C TYR A 465 -24.28 3.16 17.96
N LEU A 466 -25.04 4.21 18.29
CA LEU A 466 -25.34 5.28 17.35
C LEU A 466 -24.14 6.23 17.24
N GLY A 467 -23.70 6.47 16.01
CA GLY A 467 -22.63 7.40 15.66
C GLY A 467 -21.34 6.71 15.16
N ARG A 468 -20.25 7.48 15.17
CA ARG A 468 -18.91 7.00 14.80
C ARG A 468 -18.21 6.40 16.01
N LEU A 469 -17.14 5.64 15.76
CA LEU A 469 -16.22 5.22 16.81
C LEU A 469 -15.73 6.43 17.63
N ASP A 470 -15.89 6.35 18.94
CA ASP A 470 -15.36 7.32 19.90
C ASP A 470 -14.70 6.60 21.09
N GLY A 471 -14.10 7.39 21.99
CA GLY A 471 -13.45 6.84 23.18
C GLY A 471 -14.40 6.14 24.15
N LYS A 472 -15.70 6.48 24.16
CA LYS A 472 -16.68 5.86 25.06
C LYS A 472 -16.99 4.43 24.64
N VAL A 473 -17.02 4.14 23.33
CA VAL A 473 -17.17 2.77 22.83
C VAL A 473 -15.98 1.92 23.28
N LEU A 474 -14.76 2.43 23.15
CA LEU A 474 -13.54 1.70 23.56
C LEU A 474 -13.45 1.46 25.08
N GLN A 475 -13.97 2.36 25.92
CA GLN A 475 -14.01 2.16 27.38
C GLN A 475 -14.82 0.94 27.82
N ARG A 476 -15.66 0.36 26.94
CA ARG A 476 -16.43 -0.86 27.22
C ARG A 476 -15.64 -2.14 26.94
N ILE A 477 -14.42 -2.01 26.43
CA ILE A 477 -13.52 -3.11 26.12
C ILE A 477 -12.70 -3.40 27.37
N GLU A 478 -12.89 -4.60 27.90
CA GLU A 478 -12.17 -5.04 29.09
C GLU A 478 -10.71 -5.31 28.76
N LYS A 479 -9.81 -4.88 29.65
CA LYS A 479 -8.36 -5.09 29.57
C LYS A 479 -7.79 -4.69 28.21
N MET A 480 -8.26 -3.57 27.65
CA MET A 480 -7.88 -3.15 26.30
C MET A 480 -6.37 -3.02 26.09
N ALA A 481 -5.63 -2.56 27.10
CA ALA A 481 -4.16 -2.43 27.04
C ALA A 481 -3.44 -3.78 26.89
N ASP A 482 -4.08 -4.89 27.30
CA ASP A 482 -3.52 -6.24 27.20
C ASP A 482 -3.86 -6.92 25.86
N ARG A 483 -4.75 -6.31 25.05
CA ARG A 483 -5.21 -6.87 23.78
C ARG A 483 -4.25 -6.51 22.66
N LYS A 484 -3.96 -7.46 21.78
CA LYS A 484 -3.24 -7.16 20.53
C LYS A 484 -4.18 -6.42 19.57
N VAL A 485 -3.80 -5.20 19.19
CA VAL A 485 -4.67 -4.30 18.42
C VAL A 485 -4.34 -4.36 16.93
N TYR A 486 -5.38 -4.56 16.13
CA TYR A 486 -5.33 -4.48 14.66
C TYR A 486 -6.30 -3.41 14.17
N LEU A 487 -5.84 -2.55 13.27
CA LEU A 487 -6.61 -1.42 12.74
C LEU A 487 -6.56 -1.40 11.21
N CYS A 488 -7.74 -1.31 10.59
CA CYS A 488 -7.87 -1.22 9.14
C CYS A 488 -9.09 -0.39 8.73
N GLY A 489 -8.90 0.61 7.86
CA GLY A 489 -10.00 1.45 7.37
C GLY A 489 -9.54 2.65 6.56
N PRO A 490 -10.43 3.59 6.22
CA PRO A 490 -10.04 4.82 5.53
C PRO A 490 -9.22 5.74 6.45
N PRO A 491 -8.36 6.64 5.90
CA PRO A 491 -7.47 7.49 6.69
C PRO A 491 -8.16 8.29 7.80
N SER A 492 -9.38 8.79 7.55
CA SER A 492 -10.16 9.52 8.54
C SER A 492 -10.65 8.66 9.70
N PHE A 493 -10.95 7.38 9.44
CA PHE A 493 -11.29 6.42 10.49
C PHE A 493 -10.04 6.01 11.27
N GLU A 494 -8.93 5.73 10.59
CA GLU A 494 -7.67 5.36 11.26
C GLU A 494 -7.22 6.45 12.23
N LEU A 495 -7.24 7.71 11.79
CA LEU A 495 -6.89 8.84 12.65
C LEU A 495 -7.79 8.91 13.89
N ALA A 496 -9.10 8.77 13.71
CA ALA A 496 -10.06 8.79 14.82
C ALA A 496 -9.86 7.61 15.79
N ALA A 497 -9.60 6.41 15.26
CA ALA A 497 -9.34 5.20 16.03
C ALA A 497 -8.04 5.33 16.85
N LEU A 498 -6.95 5.82 16.24
CA LEU A 498 -5.68 6.04 16.94
C LEU A 498 -5.80 7.08 18.06
N LEU A 499 -6.50 8.19 17.81
CA LEU A 499 -6.78 9.18 18.85
C LEU A 499 -7.64 8.61 19.99
N ALA A 500 -8.58 7.73 19.68
CA ALA A 500 -9.41 7.07 20.68
C ALA A 500 -8.62 6.03 21.49
N LEU A 501 -7.72 5.28 20.85
CA LEU A 501 -6.83 4.31 21.47
C LEU A 501 -5.82 4.98 22.42
N ASP A 502 -5.18 6.07 21.96
CA ASP A 502 -4.21 6.83 22.75
C ASP A 502 -4.82 7.38 24.04
N ARG A 503 -6.03 7.95 23.94
CA ARG A 503 -6.80 8.43 25.11
C ARG A 503 -7.16 7.34 26.11
N ASN A 504 -7.09 6.07 25.71
CA ASN A 504 -7.37 4.92 26.55
C ASN A 504 -6.12 4.06 26.79
N GLY A 505 -4.91 4.63 26.61
CA GLY A 505 -3.65 4.03 27.05
C GLY A 505 -2.99 3.07 26.07
N VAL A 506 -3.47 2.96 24.83
CA VAL A 506 -2.82 2.16 23.78
C VAL A 506 -2.04 3.08 22.85
N LYS A 507 -0.71 2.91 22.77
CA LYS A 507 0.15 3.75 21.94
C LYS A 507 0.12 3.27 20.49
N GLU A 508 0.34 4.20 19.55
CA GLU A 508 0.36 3.90 18.11
C GLU A 508 1.37 2.80 17.72
N VAL A 509 2.52 2.74 18.41
CA VAL A 509 3.57 1.72 18.16
C VAL A 509 3.09 0.29 18.45
N ASP A 510 2.09 0.13 19.31
CA ASP A 510 1.53 -1.16 19.71
C ASP A 510 0.37 -1.60 18.80
N VAL A 511 0.01 -0.78 17.79
CA VAL A 511 -1.09 -1.04 16.87
C VAL A 511 -0.56 -1.59 15.54
N THR A 512 -1.00 -2.80 15.17
CA THR A 512 -0.74 -3.35 13.83
C THR A 512 -1.74 -2.73 12.85
N ARG A 513 -1.24 -2.10 11.77
CA ARG A 513 -2.06 -1.31 10.83
C ARG A 513 -1.95 -1.83 9.41
N GLU A 514 -3.07 -1.81 8.69
CA GLU A 514 -3.12 -1.97 7.25
C GLU A 514 -3.90 -0.78 6.66
N SER A 515 -3.25 -0.01 5.78
CA SER A 515 -3.86 1.17 5.14
C SER A 515 -4.06 0.90 3.66
N PHE A 516 -5.29 1.04 3.18
CA PHE A 516 -5.61 1.03 1.76
C PHE A 516 -5.58 2.44 1.19
N ALA A 517 -4.60 2.72 0.33
CA ALA A 517 -4.66 3.90 -0.52
C ALA A 517 -5.53 3.55 -1.75
N PHE A 518 -6.84 3.78 -1.62
CA PHE A 518 -7.87 3.51 -2.64
C PHE A 518 -7.56 4.14 -4.00
#